data_AF-A0A2V4EJB5-F1
#
_entry.id   AF-A0A2V4EJB5-F1
#
_cell.length_a   1.000
_cell.length_b   1.000
_cell.length_c   1.000
_cell.angle_alpha   90.00
_cell.angle_beta   90.00
_cell.angle_gamma   90.00
#
_symmetry.space_group_name_H-M   'P 1'
#
loop_
_entity.id
_entity.type
_entity.pdbx_description
1 polymer ?
#
loop_
_entity_poly.entity_id
_entity_poly.type
_entity_poly.pdbx_seq_one_letter_code
_entity_poly.pdbx_strand_id
1 'polypeptide(L)'
;MSNPLLQINPSLAPCLAEQTTLLLEEMNATLKPGGSTNDLPTLLALIAAKNGITFVPASVRHFLPKGVKLISLELMQTGWDIAVAWNKRIENKQRDLFLDMNINHIKNVVV
;
A
#
# COMPACT_ATOMS: atom_id res chain seq x y z
N MET A 1 -6.98 21.47 -13.68
CA MET A 1 -5.57 21.05 -13.60
C MET A 1 -5.54 19.64 -13.04
N SER A 2 -4.87 18.68 -13.70
CA SER A 2 -4.75 17.32 -13.15
C SER A 2 -3.63 17.29 -12.11
N ASN A 3 -3.92 16.82 -10.90
CA ASN A 3 -2.89 16.56 -9.90
C ASN A 3 -2.02 15.38 -10.38
N PRO A 4 -0.69 15.49 -10.35
CA PRO A 4 0.15 14.37 -10.77
C PRO A 4 0.12 13.24 -9.73
N LEU A 5 0.29 12.00 -10.19
CA LEU A 5 0.40 10.82 -9.37
C LEU A 5 1.84 10.67 -8.87
N LEU A 6 2.02 10.79 -7.56
CA LEU A 6 3.26 10.47 -6.87
C LEU A 6 3.19 9.03 -6.36
N GLN A 7 4.33 8.35 -6.32
CA GLN A 7 4.44 6.96 -5.89
C GLN A 7 5.71 6.71 -5.09
N ILE A 8 5.76 5.60 -4.36
CA ILE A 8 7.05 5.09 -3.87
C ILE A 8 7.83 4.54 -5.07
N ASN A 9 9.15 4.65 -5.01
CA ASN A 9 10.06 4.03 -5.95
C ASN A 9 9.67 2.56 -6.18
N PRO A 10 9.31 2.16 -7.41
CA PRO A 10 8.87 0.79 -7.71
C PRO A 10 9.91 -0.27 -7.33
N SER A 11 11.20 0.07 -7.33
CA SER A 11 12.26 -0.86 -6.88
C SER A 11 12.21 -1.17 -5.39
N LEU A 12 11.61 -0.29 -4.57
CA LEU A 12 11.44 -0.47 -3.13
C LEU A 12 10.06 -1.02 -2.75
N ALA A 13 9.05 -0.77 -3.59
CA ALA A 13 7.68 -1.21 -3.36
C ALA A 13 7.05 -1.77 -4.66
N PRO A 14 7.60 -2.87 -5.22
CA PRO A 14 7.19 -3.37 -6.53
C PRO A 14 5.71 -3.79 -6.57
N CYS A 15 5.24 -4.45 -5.51
CA CYS A 15 3.83 -4.86 -5.43
C CYS A 15 2.88 -3.65 -5.36
N LEU A 16 3.24 -2.58 -4.65
CA LEU A 16 2.39 -1.38 -4.60
C LEU A 16 2.35 -0.67 -5.95
N ALA A 17 3.47 -0.65 -6.68
CA ALA A 17 3.54 -0.09 -8.02
C ALA A 17 2.70 -0.90 -9.02
N GLU A 18 2.80 -2.24 -8.99
CA GLU A 18 1.99 -3.14 -9.81
C GLU A 18 0.49 -2.95 -9.54
N GLN A 19 0.10 -2.91 -8.26
CA GLN A 19 -1.30 -2.69 -7.87
C GLN A 19 -1.81 -1.30 -8.30
N THR A 20 -0.96 -0.28 -8.24
CA THR A 20 -1.29 1.05 -8.77
C THR A 20 -1.58 1.00 -10.27
N THR A 21 -0.79 0.25 -11.04
CA THR A 21 -1.02 0.06 -12.48
C THR A 21 -2.34 -0.67 -12.73
N LEU A 22 -2.58 -1.80 -12.07
CA LEU A 22 -3.82 -2.58 -12.23
C LEU A 22 -5.07 -1.75 -11.89
N LEU A 23 -5.00 -0.95 -10.83
CA LEU A 23 -6.07 -0.06 -10.43
C LEU A 23 -6.37 1.01 -11.49
N LEU A 24 -5.33 1.60 -12.08
CA LEU A 24 -5.50 2.60 -13.15
C LEU A 24 -6.10 1.97 -14.42
N GLU A 25 -5.70 0.74 -14.74
CA GLU A 25 -6.29 -0.04 -15.84
C GLU A 25 -7.76 -0.34 -15.58
N GLU A 26 -8.14 -0.81 -14.38
CA GLU A 26 -9.54 -1.06 -14.00
C GLU A 26 -10.39 0.22 -14.08
N MET A 27 -9.83 1.36 -13.69
CA MET A 27 -10.49 2.67 -13.77
C MET A 27 -10.53 3.26 -15.20
N ASN A 28 -9.89 2.63 -16.20
CA ASN A 28 -9.63 3.21 -17.52
C ASN A 28 -9.07 4.65 -17.43
N ALA A 29 -8.17 4.88 -16.48
CA ALA A 29 -7.67 6.20 -16.13
C ALA A 29 -6.17 6.35 -16.41
N THR A 30 -5.79 7.46 -17.02
CA THR A 30 -4.39 7.85 -17.19
C THR A 30 -4.10 9.08 -16.33
N LEU A 31 -3.21 8.94 -15.34
CA LEU A 31 -2.77 10.05 -14.49
C LEU A 31 -1.40 10.58 -14.94
N LYS A 32 -1.19 11.89 -14.80
CA LYS A 32 0.10 12.52 -15.07
C LYS A 32 1.15 12.00 -14.08
N PRO A 33 2.31 11.48 -14.51
CA PRO A 33 3.37 11.09 -13.58
C PRO A 33 3.93 12.30 -12.80
N GLY A 34 4.11 12.15 -11.49
CA GLY A 34 4.57 13.22 -10.59
C GLY A 34 5.98 13.07 -10.02
N GLY A 35 6.59 11.89 -10.16
CA GLY A 35 7.86 11.54 -9.52
C GLY A 35 7.69 10.48 -8.44
N SER A 36 8.82 10.03 -7.87
CA SER A 36 8.85 8.98 -6.85
C SER A 36 9.65 9.39 -5.61
N THR A 37 9.27 8.83 -4.47
CA THR A 37 10.01 8.94 -3.19
C THR A 37 10.47 7.56 -2.73
N ASN A 38 11.37 7.49 -1.75
CA ASN A 38 11.86 6.19 -1.27
C ASN A 38 11.06 5.63 -0.08
N ASP A 39 10.14 6.41 0.50
CA ASP A 39 9.37 6.02 1.69
C ASP A 39 8.00 6.72 1.76
N LEU A 40 7.09 6.12 2.55
CA LEU A 40 5.72 6.62 2.78
C LEU A 40 5.68 7.99 3.49
N PRO A 41 6.43 8.24 4.59
CA PRO A 41 6.43 9.56 5.23
C PRO A 41 6.78 10.72 4.29
N THR A 42 7.84 10.57 3.49
CA THR A 42 8.26 11.59 2.50
C THR A 42 7.19 11.78 1.43
N LEU A 43 6.60 10.69 0.94
CA LEU A 43 5.49 10.75 -0.01
C LEU A 43 4.32 11.56 0.56
N LEU A 44 3.89 11.24 1.78
CA LEU A 44 2.76 11.91 2.43
C LEU A 44 3.04 13.37 2.75
N ALA A 45 4.29 13.73 3.05
CA ALA A 45 4.70 15.13 3.20
C ALA A 45 4.51 15.93 1.89
N LEU A 46 4.85 15.34 0.74
CA LEU A 46 4.61 15.96 -0.57
C LEU A 46 3.11 16.14 -0.86
N ILE A 47 2.29 15.16 -0.49
CA ILE A 47 0.82 15.24 -0.60
C ILE A 47 0.27 16.35 0.30
N ALA A 48 0.74 16.43 1.55
CA ALA A 48 0.35 17.51 2.47
C ALA A 48 0.74 18.90 1.93
N ALA A 49 1.89 18.98 1.25
CA ALA A 49 2.36 20.16 0.55
C ALA A 49 1.68 20.39 -0.82
N LYS A 50 0.63 19.62 -1.16
CA LYS A 50 -0.19 19.74 -2.38
C LYS A 50 0.56 19.50 -3.70
N ASN A 51 1.61 18.68 -3.68
CA ASN A 51 2.38 18.37 -4.88
C ASN A 51 1.70 17.33 -5.80
N GLY A 52 0.64 16.65 -5.34
CA GLY A 52 -0.04 15.64 -6.13
C GLY A 52 -1.03 14.79 -5.35
N ILE A 53 -1.37 13.64 -5.92
CA ILE A 53 -2.16 12.56 -5.31
C ILE A 53 -1.35 11.27 -5.33
N THR A 54 -1.77 10.28 -4.55
CA THR A 54 -1.10 8.97 -4.47
C THR A 54 -2.07 7.88 -4.05
N PHE A 55 -1.76 6.63 -4.41
CA PHE A 55 -2.43 5.45 -3.87
C PHE A 55 -1.59 4.87 -2.73
N VAL A 56 -2.25 4.55 -1.63
CA VAL A 56 -1.60 4.04 -0.42
C VAL A 56 -2.43 2.94 0.23
N PRO A 57 -1.80 2.03 0.99
CA PRO A 57 -2.52 1.14 1.87
C PRO A 57 -3.39 1.90 2.88
N ALA A 58 -4.57 1.35 3.20
CA ALA A 58 -5.50 1.93 4.18
C ALA A 58 -4.88 2.13 5.58
N SER A 59 -3.82 1.38 5.91
CA SER A 59 -3.10 1.49 7.18
C SER A 59 -2.45 2.87 7.40
N VAL A 60 -2.22 3.65 6.34
CA VAL A 60 -1.70 5.03 6.43
C VAL A 60 -2.61 5.94 7.27
N ARG A 61 -3.90 5.62 7.42
CA ARG A 61 -4.85 6.38 8.27
C ARG A 61 -4.35 6.62 9.70
N HIS A 62 -3.50 5.73 10.23
CA HIS A 62 -2.99 5.84 11.60
C HIS A 62 -1.86 6.87 11.75
N PHE A 63 -1.30 7.39 10.65
CA PHE A 63 -0.23 8.40 10.66
C PHE A 63 -0.40 9.44 9.55
N LEU A 64 -1.65 9.74 9.19
CA LEU A 64 -1.96 10.68 8.12
C LEU A 64 -1.57 12.12 8.51
N PRO A 65 -0.79 12.86 7.69
CA PRO A 65 -0.45 14.24 8.00
C PRO A 65 -1.67 15.17 8.01
N LYS A 66 -1.60 16.25 8.80
CA LYS A 66 -2.66 17.27 8.84
C LYS A 66 -2.90 17.86 7.44
N GLY A 67 -4.16 17.96 7.06
CA GLY A 67 -4.58 18.53 5.78
C GLY A 67 -4.56 17.56 4.61
N VAL A 68 -4.10 16.32 4.79
CA VAL A 68 -4.27 15.24 3.82
C VAL A 68 -5.63 14.58 4.05
N LYS A 69 -6.33 14.24 2.97
CA LYS A 69 -7.56 13.46 3.00
C LYS A 69 -7.31 12.09 2.38
N LEU A 70 -7.73 11.04 3.07
CA LEU A 70 -7.76 9.69 2.53
C LEU A 70 -9.15 9.44 1.94
N ILE A 71 -9.21 9.01 0.68
CA ILE A 71 -10.45 8.68 -0.01
C ILE A 71 -10.41 7.18 -0.27
N SER A 72 -11.40 6.44 0.24
CA SER A 72 -11.55 5.02 -0.07
C SER A 72 -12.11 4.88 -1.48
N LEU A 73 -11.54 3.97 -2.26
CA LEU A 73 -12.11 3.54 -3.52
C LEU A 73 -13.02 2.34 -3.23
N GLU A 74 -14.24 2.35 -3.77
CA GLU A 74 -15.17 1.22 -3.69
C GLU A 74 -15.12 0.47 -5.02
N LEU A 75 -14.04 -0.29 -5.26
CA LEU A 75 -13.88 -1.10 -6.47
C LEU A 75 -13.81 -2.58 -6.11
N MET A 76 -14.15 -3.46 -7.05
CA MET A 76 -14.23 -4.90 -6.78
C MET A 76 -12.87 -5.52 -6.40
N GLN A 77 -11.75 -4.92 -6.84
CA GLN A 77 -10.40 -5.41 -6.54
C GLN A 77 -9.56 -4.47 -5.66
N THR A 78 -10.17 -3.51 -4.94
CA THR A 78 -9.41 -2.68 -4.00
C THR A 78 -9.13 -3.43 -2.70
N GLY A 79 -8.02 -4.16 -2.67
CA GLY A 79 -7.55 -4.85 -1.47
C GLY A 79 -6.24 -5.57 -1.74
N TRP A 80 -5.39 -5.65 -0.71
CA TRP A 80 -4.19 -6.47 -0.76
C TRP A 80 -4.11 -7.26 0.53
N ASP A 81 -3.85 -8.56 0.42
CA ASP A 81 -3.59 -9.40 1.58
C ASP A 81 -2.22 -9.05 2.15
N ILE A 82 -2.17 -8.91 3.46
CA ILE A 82 -0.90 -8.81 4.19
C ILE A 82 -0.45 -10.24 4.43
N ALA A 83 0.62 -10.65 3.75
CA ALA A 83 1.16 -12.01 3.83
C ALA A 83 2.48 -12.06 4.60
N VAL A 84 2.78 -13.22 5.16
CA VAL A 84 4.09 -13.54 5.74
C VAL A 84 4.63 -14.76 5.00
N ALA A 85 5.90 -14.71 4.60
CA ALA A 85 6.56 -15.82 3.89
C ALA A 85 7.74 -16.37 4.71
N TRP A 86 7.91 -17.69 4.70
CA TRP A 86 9.04 -18.36 5.34
C TRP A 86 9.47 -19.60 4.56
N ASN A 87 10.70 -20.05 4.81
CA ASN A 87 11.16 -21.33 4.28
C ASN A 87 10.58 -22.47 5.11
N LYS A 88 9.71 -23.28 4.48
CA LYS A 88 9.05 -24.42 5.13
C LYS A 88 10.00 -25.49 5.70
N ARG A 89 11.27 -25.51 5.25
CA ARG A 89 12.28 -26.46 5.74
C ARG A 89 12.89 -26.06 7.10
N ILE A 90 12.57 -24.87 7.60
CA ILE A 90 13.09 -24.36 8.86
C ILE A 90 11.98 -24.43 9.91
N GLU A 91 12.17 -25.26 10.93
CA GLU A 91 11.34 -25.26 12.13
C GLU A 91 11.64 -24.00 12.95
N ASN A 92 10.59 -23.28 13.36
CA ASN A 92 10.75 -22.04 14.11
C ASN A 92 9.58 -21.85 15.08
N LYS A 93 9.82 -22.13 16.36
CA LYS A 93 8.78 -22.03 17.40
C LYS A 93 8.27 -20.61 17.58
N GLN A 94 9.11 -19.58 17.40
CA GLN A 94 8.70 -18.18 17.50
C GLN A 94 7.77 -17.78 16.35
N ARG A 95 8.02 -18.26 15.13
CA ARG A 95 7.08 -18.12 13.99
C ARG A 95 5.74 -18.75 14.35
N ASP A 96 5.75 -20.00 14.81
CA ASP A 96 4.52 -20.75 15.08
C ASP A 96 3.69 -20.06 16.18
N LEU A 97 4.35 -19.62 17.27
CA LEU A 97 3.71 -18.80 18.31
C LEU A 97 3.17 -17.47 17.78
N PHE A 98 3.90 -16.78 16.88
CA PHE A 98 3.41 -15.55 16.25
C PHE A 98 2.16 -15.82 15.41
N LEU A 99 2.13 -16.91 14.64
CA LEU A 99 0.97 -17.28 13.84
C LEU A 99 -0.23 -17.63 14.75
N ASP A 100 -0.02 -18.42 15.79
CA ASP A 100 -1.07 -18.78 16.75
C ASP A 100 -1.69 -17.56 17.44
N MET A 101 -0.87 -16.57 17.82
CA MET A 101 -1.35 -15.31 18.41
C MET A 101 -2.23 -14.50 17.44
N ASN A 102 -1.93 -14.55 16.14
CA ASN A 102 -2.58 -13.71 15.14
C ASN A 102 -3.70 -14.42 14.36
N ILE A 103 -3.77 -15.75 14.39
CA ILE A 103 -4.77 -16.55 13.66
C ILE A 103 -6.22 -16.17 14.01
N ASN A 104 -6.48 -15.76 15.25
CA ASN A 104 -7.80 -15.32 15.69
C ASN A 104 -8.14 -13.86 15.31
N HIS A 105 -7.15 -13.09 14.86
CA HIS A 105 -7.28 -11.68 14.48
C HIS A 105 -7.13 -11.44 12.98
N ILE A 106 -6.63 -12.43 12.23
CA ILE A 106 -6.43 -12.37 10.79
C ILE A 106 -7.54 -13.19 10.11
N LYS A 107 -8.40 -12.50 9.35
CA LYS A 107 -9.54 -13.13 8.68
C LYS A 107 -9.15 -14.02 7.49
N ASN A 108 -7.96 -13.84 6.93
CA ASN A 108 -7.44 -14.62 5.80
C ASN A 108 -5.97 -14.97 6.05
N VAL A 109 -5.70 -16.24 6.38
CA VAL A 109 -4.33 -16.78 6.34
C VAL A 109 -4.24 -17.63 5.09
N VAL A 110 -3.46 -17.17 4.11
CA VAL A 110 -3.08 -17.99 2.96
C VAL A 110 -1.70 -18.58 3.28
N VAL A 111 -1.65 -19.89 3.50
CA VAL A 111 -0.40 -20.67 3.71
C VAL A 111 0.03 -21.29 2.40
#